data_AF-A0A2D4JC12-F1
#
_entry.id   AF-A0A2D4JC12-F1
#
_cell.length_a   1.000
_cell.length_b   1.000
_cell.length_c   1.000
_cell.angle_alpha   90.00
_cell.angle_beta   90.00
_cell.angle_gamma   90.00
#
_symmetry.space_group_name_H-M   'P 1'
#
loop_
_entity.id
_entity.type
_entity.pdbx_description
1 polymer ?
#
loop_
_entity_poly.entity_id
_entity_poly.type
_entity_poly.pdbx_seq_one_letter_code
_entity_poly.pdbx_strand_id
1 'polypeptide(L)'
;HVEIFGTQGKPAIAHRDLKSRNILVKNNKQCCIADLGLAVMHSQSNDYLDIGNNPRVGTKRYMAPEVLDEQIRMDCFESFKRTDIWAYGLVLWEIARRTIVNGIIEDYKPPFFDLVPVDPSFEDMKKVVCVDQQTPTIPNRMFSDPALSSLAKIMRECWFQSPPARLTALRIKKTLKKLSNSFHKPKHSPNF
;
A
#
# COMPACT_ATOMS: atom_id res chain seq x y z
N HIS A 1 -0.74 6.91 20.95
CA HIS A 1 -0.09 7.13 19.64
C HIS A 1 -0.14 8.63 19.38
N VAL A 2 0.99 9.33 19.28
CA VAL A 2 0.99 10.81 19.07
C VAL A 2 0.82 11.11 17.59
N GLU A 3 -0.22 11.88 17.24
CA GLU A 3 -0.49 12.36 15.89
C GLU A 3 0.64 13.28 15.41
N ILE A 4 0.97 13.22 14.13
CA ILE A 4 2.00 14.07 13.54
C ILE A 4 1.34 15.22 12.79
N PHE A 5 1.60 16.43 13.25
CA PHE A 5 1.21 17.67 12.60
C PHE A 5 1.99 17.86 11.28
N GLY A 6 1.27 18.14 10.19
CA GLY A 6 1.87 18.66 8.97
C GLY A 6 2.50 20.04 9.21
N THR A 7 3.42 20.46 8.35
CA THR A 7 3.88 21.86 8.30
C THR A 7 2.66 22.77 8.12
N GLN A 8 2.59 23.90 8.83
CA GLN A 8 1.42 24.80 8.80
C GLN A 8 0.96 25.07 7.36
N GLY A 9 -0.34 24.86 7.11
CA GLY A 9 -1.01 25.21 5.85
C GLY A 9 -1.22 24.10 4.82
N LYS A 10 -0.71 22.86 5.02
CA LYS A 10 -0.97 21.76 4.07
C LYS A 10 -2.09 20.82 4.57
N PRO A 11 -3.23 20.70 3.86
CA PRO A 11 -4.28 19.76 4.23
C PRO A 11 -3.79 18.31 4.13
N ALA A 12 -4.42 17.41 4.88
CA ALA A 12 -4.18 15.99 4.72
C ALA A 12 -4.83 15.53 3.40
N ILE A 13 -4.15 14.66 2.65
CA ILE A 13 -4.58 14.19 1.33
C ILE A 13 -4.60 12.67 1.30
N ALA A 14 -5.69 12.08 0.82
CA ALA A 14 -5.80 10.66 0.47
C ALA A 14 -5.98 10.52 -1.05
N HIS A 15 -5.31 9.54 -1.67
CA HIS A 15 -5.16 9.42 -3.12
C HIS A 15 -6.34 8.72 -3.81
N ARG A 16 -6.85 7.63 -3.21
CA ARG A 16 -7.99 6.84 -3.70
C ARG A 16 -7.81 6.06 -5.01
N ASP A 17 -6.66 6.18 -5.68
CA ASP A 17 -6.30 5.37 -6.87
C ASP A 17 -4.80 5.06 -6.91
N LEU A 18 -4.23 4.74 -5.75
CA LEU A 18 -2.82 4.37 -5.65
C LEU A 18 -2.60 3.01 -6.31
N LYS A 19 -1.71 2.94 -7.29
CA LYS A 19 -1.32 1.73 -8.04
C LYS A 19 0.04 1.93 -8.66
N SER A 20 0.68 0.83 -9.10
CA SER A 20 2.00 0.89 -9.73
C SER A 20 2.05 1.82 -10.96
N ARG A 21 0.97 1.88 -11.75
CA ARG A 21 0.84 2.80 -12.90
C ARG A 21 0.78 4.29 -12.54
N ASN A 22 0.39 4.62 -11.31
CA ASN A 22 0.32 6.00 -10.81
C ASN A 22 1.55 6.36 -9.96
N ILE A 23 2.63 5.57 -10.07
CA ILE A 23 3.91 5.83 -9.40
C ILE A 23 5.00 5.90 -10.47
N LEU A 24 5.66 7.05 -10.55
CA LEU A 24 6.75 7.29 -11.50
C LEU A 24 8.10 7.02 -10.83
N VAL A 25 9.05 6.51 -11.59
CA VAL A 25 10.44 6.29 -11.14
C VAL A 25 11.32 7.41 -11.71
N LYS A 26 11.94 8.20 -10.84
CA LYS A 26 12.87 9.26 -11.21
C LYS A 26 14.23 8.70 -11.62
N ASN A 27 15.06 9.53 -12.25
CA ASN A 27 16.44 9.16 -12.65
C ASN A 27 17.29 8.65 -11.48
N ASN A 28 17.11 9.22 -10.29
CA ASN A 28 17.79 8.80 -9.06
C ASN A 28 17.20 7.52 -8.43
N LYS A 29 16.37 6.77 -9.15
CA LYS A 29 15.70 5.52 -8.75
C LYS A 29 14.75 5.66 -7.56
N GLN A 30 14.44 6.88 -7.12
CA GLN A 30 13.37 7.11 -6.16
C GLN A 30 12.02 7.24 -6.88
N CYS A 31 10.96 6.86 -6.21
CA CYS A 31 9.59 7.00 -6.73
C CYS A 31 8.98 8.36 -6.39
N CYS A 32 8.06 8.83 -7.23
CA CYS A 32 7.10 9.88 -6.90
C CYS A 32 5.69 9.42 -7.29
N ILE A 33 4.72 9.80 -6.46
CA ILE A 33 3.30 9.50 -6.68
C ILE A 33 2.75 10.55 -7.66
N ALA A 34 1.94 10.10 -8.62
CA ALA A 34 1.32 10.91 -9.67
C ALA A 34 -0.20 10.66 -9.71
N ASP A 35 -0.90 11.39 -10.58
CA ASP A 35 -2.35 11.25 -10.81
C ASP A 35 -3.23 11.41 -9.56
N LEU A 36 -3.36 12.66 -9.12
CA LEU A 36 -4.15 13.06 -7.94
C LEU A 36 -5.60 13.43 -8.31
N GLY A 37 -6.10 13.04 -9.50
CA GLY A 37 -7.42 13.45 -9.99
C GLY A 37 -8.60 12.96 -9.15
N LEU A 38 -8.39 11.92 -8.33
CA LEU A 38 -9.38 11.36 -7.41
C LEU A 38 -9.06 11.65 -5.93
N ALA A 39 -8.04 12.46 -5.66
CA ALA A 39 -7.60 12.73 -4.30
C ALA A 39 -8.64 13.55 -3.53
N VAL A 40 -8.75 13.28 -2.22
CA VAL A 40 -9.62 14.02 -1.30
C VAL A 40 -8.79 14.70 -0.23
N MET A 41 -9.24 15.87 0.21
CA MET A 41 -8.55 16.71 1.18
C MET A 41 -9.34 16.83 2.47
N HIS A 42 -8.63 16.86 3.59
CA HIS A 42 -9.17 17.24 4.90
C HIS A 42 -8.40 18.45 5.43
N SER A 43 -9.12 19.54 5.64
CA SER A 43 -8.57 20.72 6.32
C SER A 43 -8.98 20.71 7.79
N GLN A 44 -7.99 20.63 8.68
CA GLN A 44 -8.22 20.64 10.13
C GLN A 44 -8.84 21.94 10.63
N SER A 45 -8.67 23.05 9.92
CA SER A 45 -9.22 24.36 10.34
C SER A 45 -10.74 24.44 10.24
N ASN A 46 -11.34 23.69 9.31
CA ASN A 46 -12.77 23.80 8.98
C ASN A 46 -13.52 22.47 9.15
N ASP A 47 -12.82 21.42 9.59
CA ASP A 47 -13.28 20.01 9.62
C ASP A 47 -14.06 19.59 8.36
N TYR A 48 -13.64 20.12 7.22
CA TYR A 48 -14.33 19.95 5.96
C TYR A 48 -13.66 18.84 5.15
N LEU A 49 -14.50 17.94 4.63
CA LEU A 49 -14.12 16.86 3.73
C LEU A 49 -14.70 17.14 2.35
N ASP A 50 -13.81 17.41 1.39
CA ASP A 50 -14.20 17.64 0.00
C ASP A 50 -14.35 16.30 -0.73
N ILE A 51 -15.54 15.69 -0.65
CA ILE A 51 -15.80 14.34 -1.18
C ILE A 51 -17.13 14.32 -1.94
N GLY A 52 -17.11 13.81 -3.17
CA GLY A 52 -18.34 13.50 -3.92
C GLY A 52 -19.04 12.23 -3.43
N ASN A 53 -20.32 12.05 -3.77
CA ASN A 53 -21.18 10.98 -3.21
C ASN A 53 -20.81 9.52 -3.60
N ASN A 54 -19.81 9.28 -4.44
CA ASN A 54 -19.45 7.93 -4.88
C ASN A 54 -18.16 7.41 -4.18
N PRO A 55 -18.26 6.40 -3.30
CA PRO A 55 -17.09 5.81 -2.66
C PRO A 55 -16.25 4.93 -3.60
N ARG A 56 -16.88 4.30 -4.60
CA ARG A 56 -16.28 3.32 -5.53
C ARG A 56 -15.60 3.98 -6.73
N VAL A 57 -14.54 4.74 -6.47
CA VAL A 57 -13.68 5.32 -7.52
C VAL A 57 -12.30 4.69 -7.50
N GLY A 58 -11.58 4.82 -8.63
CA GLY A 58 -10.25 4.24 -8.80
C GLY A 58 -10.30 2.84 -9.40
N THR A 59 -9.15 2.15 -9.36
CA THR A 59 -8.93 0.90 -10.08
C THR A 59 -9.39 -0.29 -9.25
N LYS A 60 -10.41 -1.01 -9.72
CA LYS A 60 -11.07 -2.12 -8.99
C LYS A 60 -10.10 -3.14 -8.37
N ARG A 61 -9.07 -3.55 -9.12
CA ARG A 61 -8.02 -4.49 -8.67
C ARG A 61 -7.29 -4.06 -7.39
N TYR A 62 -7.20 -2.75 -7.13
CA TYR A 62 -6.48 -2.18 -6.00
C TYR A 62 -7.39 -1.71 -4.87
N MET A 63 -8.72 -1.85 -5.02
CA MET A 63 -9.68 -1.41 -4.02
C MET A 63 -9.57 -2.24 -2.75
N ALA A 64 -9.70 -1.56 -1.62
CA ALA A 64 -9.74 -2.18 -0.30
C ALA A 64 -11.09 -2.87 -0.05
N PRO A 65 -11.16 -3.86 0.85
CA PRO A 65 -12.39 -4.61 1.13
C PRO A 65 -13.58 -3.71 1.47
N GLU A 66 -13.37 -2.69 2.31
CA GLU A 66 -14.42 -1.75 2.73
C GLU A 66 -14.95 -0.88 1.58
N VAL A 67 -14.19 -0.69 0.50
CA VAL A 67 -14.65 0.01 -0.71
C VAL A 67 -15.46 -0.94 -1.59
N LEU A 68 -15.00 -2.18 -1.73
CA LEU A 68 -15.68 -3.23 -2.50
C LEU A 68 -17.03 -3.59 -1.89
N ASP A 69 -17.12 -3.67 -0.57
CA ASP A 69 -18.37 -3.98 0.16
C ASP A 69 -19.21 -2.76 0.54
N GLU A 70 -18.83 -1.56 0.10
CA GLU A 70 -19.56 -0.31 0.39
C GLU A 70 -19.70 -0.02 1.90
N GLN A 71 -18.78 -0.51 2.71
CA GLN A 71 -18.75 -0.30 4.17
C GLN A 71 -17.77 0.79 4.59
N ILE A 72 -17.16 1.49 3.64
CA ILE A 72 -16.27 2.61 3.93
C ILE A 72 -17.02 3.77 4.56
N ARG A 73 -16.50 4.29 5.68
CA ARG A 73 -17.02 5.50 6.32
C ARG A 73 -16.57 6.75 5.55
N MET A 74 -17.48 7.34 4.78
CA MET A 74 -17.19 8.51 3.94
C MET A 74 -17.04 9.82 4.72
N ASP A 75 -17.59 9.89 5.93
CA ASP A 75 -17.47 10.98 6.88
C ASP A 75 -16.14 10.95 7.67
N CYS A 76 -15.35 9.88 7.52
CA CYS A 76 -14.11 9.69 8.24
C CYS A 76 -12.90 9.74 7.29
N PHE A 77 -12.14 10.83 7.32
CA PHE A 77 -10.94 10.97 6.49
C PHE A 77 -9.93 9.81 6.65
N GLU A 78 -9.80 9.31 7.87
CA GLU A 78 -8.90 8.19 8.18
C GLU A 78 -9.22 6.96 7.33
N SER A 79 -10.49 6.71 7.01
CA SER A 79 -10.89 5.58 6.16
C SER A 79 -10.23 5.64 4.79
N PHE A 80 -10.17 6.80 4.13
CA PHE A 80 -9.48 6.95 2.85
C PHE A 80 -7.96 6.78 2.95
N LYS A 81 -7.34 7.21 4.06
CA LYS A 81 -5.92 6.89 4.29
C LYS A 81 -5.69 5.39 4.42
N ARG A 82 -6.63 4.65 5.02
CA ARG A 82 -6.51 3.19 5.16
C ARG A 82 -6.76 2.44 3.85
N THR A 83 -7.56 2.98 2.93
CA THR A 83 -7.67 2.41 1.57
C THR A 83 -6.36 2.56 0.80
N ASP A 84 -5.69 3.72 0.91
CA ASP A 84 -4.37 3.92 0.27
C ASP A 84 -3.31 2.95 0.80
N ILE A 85 -3.37 2.60 2.10
CA ILE A 85 -2.43 1.64 2.70
C ILE A 85 -2.64 0.23 2.15
N TRP A 86 -3.89 -0.20 1.97
CA TRP A 86 -4.19 -1.47 1.33
C TRP A 86 -3.55 -1.54 -0.07
N ALA A 87 -3.81 -0.53 -0.89
CA ALA A 87 -3.28 -0.44 -2.24
C ALA A 87 -1.75 -0.36 -2.27
N TYR A 88 -1.14 0.36 -1.34
CA TYR A 88 0.31 0.42 -1.18
C TYR A 88 0.92 -0.96 -0.88
N GLY A 89 0.27 -1.79 -0.07
CA GLY A 89 0.69 -3.17 0.18
C GLY A 89 0.74 -4.00 -1.12
N LEU A 90 -0.24 -3.81 -2.01
CA LEU A 90 -0.26 -4.47 -3.33
C LEU A 90 0.90 -4.00 -4.22
N VAL A 91 1.22 -2.71 -4.22
CA VAL A 91 2.38 -2.16 -4.95
C VAL A 91 3.69 -2.72 -4.40
N LEU A 92 3.83 -2.83 -3.07
CA LEU A 92 5.00 -3.45 -2.46
C LEU A 92 5.20 -4.90 -2.94
N TRP A 93 4.11 -5.65 -3.07
CA TRP A 93 4.14 -7.02 -3.60
C TRP A 93 4.63 -7.07 -5.06
N GLU A 94 4.16 -6.16 -5.92
CA GLU A 94 4.64 -6.05 -7.31
C GLU A 94 6.16 -5.80 -7.36
N ILE A 95 6.67 -4.90 -6.51
CA ILE A 95 8.11 -4.59 -6.41
C ILE A 95 8.90 -5.82 -5.92
N ALA A 96 8.40 -6.49 -4.88
CA ALA A 96 9.11 -7.61 -4.28
C ALA A 96 9.26 -8.81 -5.23
N ARG A 97 8.24 -9.09 -6.06
CA ARG A 97 8.33 -10.13 -7.10
C ARG A 97 9.49 -9.92 -8.06
N ARG A 98 9.73 -8.66 -8.42
CA ARG A 98 10.79 -8.21 -9.33
C ARG A 98 12.14 -8.02 -8.63
N THR A 99 12.26 -8.38 -7.36
CA THR A 99 13.54 -8.39 -6.65
C THR A 99 14.22 -9.75 -6.81
N ILE A 100 15.50 -9.72 -7.21
CA ILE A 100 16.34 -10.91 -7.36
C ILE A 100 16.67 -11.46 -5.97
N VAL A 101 16.44 -12.75 -5.75
CA VAL A 101 16.80 -13.47 -4.52
C VAL A 101 17.60 -14.70 -4.92
N ASN A 102 18.86 -14.80 -4.48
CA ASN A 102 19.75 -15.91 -4.80
C ASN A 102 19.82 -16.21 -6.32
N GLY A 103 19.85 -15.17 -7.15
CA GLY A 103 19.88 -15.28 -8.62
C GLY A 103 18.52 -15.55 -9.28
N ILE A 104 17.44 -15.72 -8.52
CA ILE A 104 16.11 -16.04 -9.02
C ILE A 104 15.21 -14.80 -8.98
N ILE A 105 14.45 -14.57 -10.06
CA ILE A 105 13.46 -13.49 -10.18
C ILE A 105 12.17 -14.04 -10.80
N GLU A 106 11.02 -13.52 -10.37
CA GLU A 106 9.72 -13.87 -10.96
C GLU A 106 9.27 -12.83 -11.98
N ASP A 107 8.54 -13.27 -13.00
CA ASP A 107 7.90 -12.37 -13.94
C ASP A 107 6.96 -11.39 -13.27
N TYR A 108 6.86 -10.20 -13.88
CA TYR A 108 5.86 -9.22 -13.48
C TYR A 108 4.46 -9.81 -13.64
N LYS A 109 3.65 -9.63 -12.61
CA LYS A 109 2.21 -9.93 -12.61
C LYS A 109 1.49 -8.84 -11.83
N PRO A 110 0.28 -8.43 -12.24
CA PRO A 110 -0.56 -7.57 -11.43
C PRO A 110 -1.03 -8.32 -10.17
N PRO A 111 -1.41 -7.63 -9.08
CA PRO A 111 -1.99 -8.28 -7.90
C PRO A 111 -3.23 -9.09 -8.28
N PHE A 112 -3.42 -10.26 -7.66
CA PHE A 112 -4.55 -11.16 -7.93
C PHE A 112 -4.61 -11.71 -9.37
N PHE A 113 -3.52 -11.70 -10.14
CA PHE A 113 -3.50 -12.20 -11.53
C PHE A 113 -3.94 -13.67 -11.68
N ASP A 114 -3.79 -14.44 -10.62
CA ASP A 114 -4.11 -15.87 -10.50
C ASP A 114 -5.55 -16.13 -10.01
N LEU A 115 -6.27 -15.08 -9.62
CA LEU A 115 -7.58 -15.18 -8.98
C LEU A 115 -8.70 -14.44 -9.72
N VAL A 116 -8.36 -13.44 -10.56
CA VAL A 116 -9.35 -12.63 -11.30
C VAL A 116 -8.88 -12.38 -12.74
N PRO A 117 -9.79 -12.13 -13.71
CA PRO A 117 -9.42 -11.82 -15.09
C PRO A 117 -8.60 -10.51 -15.19
N VAL A 118 -8.02 -10.25 -16.37
CA VAL A 118 -7.14 -9.08 -16.62
C VAL A 118 -7.81 -7.75 -16.29
N ASP A 119 -9.07 -7.59 -16.69
CA ASP A 119 -9.93 -6.46 -16.33
C ASP A 119 -11.10 -6.94 -15.45
N PRO A 120 -10.93 -7.00 -14.12
CA PRO A 120 -11.92 -7.58 -13.24
C PRO A 120 -13.09 -6.64 -13.01
N SER A 121 -14.28 -7.20 -12.84
CA SER A 121 -15.47 -6.49 -12.37
C SER A 121 -15.37 -6.15 -10.87
N PHE A 122 -16.35 -5.41 -10.35
CA PHE A 122 -16.45 -5.18 -8.90
C PHE A 122 -16.73 -6.48 -8.17
N GLU A 123 -17.57 -7.32 -8.77
CA GLU A 123 -18.04 -8.60 -8.25
C GLU A 123 -16.90 -9.61 -8.18
N ASP A 124 -16.02 -9.67 -9.19
CA ASP A 124 -14.82 -10.51 -9.17
C ASP A 124 -13.92 -10.16 -7.98
N MET A 125 -13.62 -8.86 -7.82
CA MET A 125 -12.77 -8.38 -6.74
C MET A 125 -13.41 -8.55 -5.38
N LYS A 126 -14.70 -8.23 -5.24
CA LYS A 126 -15.46 -8.41 -3.99
C LYS A 126 -15.49 -9.88 -3.58
N LYS A 127 -15.73 -10.80 -4.51
CA LYS A 127 -15.69 -12.23 -4.23
C LYS A 127 -14.32 -12.64 -3.65
N VAL A 128 -13.24 -12.30 -4.33
CA VAL A 128 -11.89 -12.74 -3.92
C VAL A 128 -11.44 -12.05 -2.62
N VAL A 129 -11.64 -10.75 -2.51
CA VAL A 129 -11.09 -9.93 -1.41
C VAL A 129 -11.98 -9.93 -0.17
N CYS A 130 -13.30 -9.89 -0.32
CA CYS A 130 -14.23 -9.75 0.80
C CYS A 130 -14.80 -11.10 1.23
N VAL A 131 -15.28 -11.91 0.28
CA VAL A 131 -15.95 -13.19 0.58
C VAL A 131 -14.92 -14.28 0.88
N ASP A 132 -13.99 -14.50 -0.05
CA ASP A 132 -12.97 -15.55 0.07
C ASP A 132 -11.76 -15.07 0.92
N GLN A 133 -11.72 -13.77 1.27
CA GLN A 133 -10.69 -13.11 2.08
C GLN A 133 -9.24 -13.39 1.63
N GLN A 134 -9.03 -13.50 0.32
CA GLN A 134 -7.72 -13.77 -0.25
C GLN A 134 -6.88 -12.51 -0.41
N THR A 135 -5.57 -12.69 -0.38
CA THR A 135 -4.55 -11.66 -0.67
C THR A 135 -3.52 -12.25 -1.64
N PRO A 136 -2.72 -11.43 -2.34
CA PRO A 136 -1.72 -11.97 -3.25
C PRO A 136 -0.74 -12.90 -2.54
N THR A 137 -0.50 -14.08 -3.12
CA THR A 137 0.41 -15.08 -2.56
C THR A 137 1.82 -14.51 -2.41
N ILE A 138 2.39 -14.58 -1.20
CA ILE A 138 3.78 -14.17 -0.94
C ILE A 138 4.70 -15.36 -1.21
N PRO A 139 5.60 -15.30 -2.21
CA PRO A 139 6.49 -16.41 -2.54
C PRO A 139 7.43 -16.78 -1.38
N ASN A 140 7.55 -18.08 -1.06
CA ASN A 140 8.34 -18.56 0.07
C ASN A 140 9.83 -18.13 0.02
N ARG A 141 10.39 -17.98 -1.20
CA ARG A 141 11.76 -17.48 -1.40
C ARG A 141 12.01 -16.10 -0.78
N MET A 142 10.98 -15.27 -0.63
CA MET A 142 11.14 -13.95 0.00
C MET A 142 11.59 -14.07 1.46
N PHE A 143 11.29 -15.18 2.14
CA PHE A 143 11.69 -15.38 3.54
C PHE A 143 13.16 -15.75 3.70
N SER A 144 13.88 -16.13 2.63
CA SER A 144 15.33 -16.34 2.71
C SER A 144 16.14 -15.04 2.68
N ASP A 145 15.53 -13.92 2.27
CA ASP A 145 16.14 -12.60 2.34
C ASP A 145 15.55 -11.78 3.51
N PRO A 146 16.37 -11.25 4.45
CA PRO A 146 15.87 -10.51 5.60
C PRO A 146 15.09 -9.23 5.26
N ALA A 147 15.43 -8.54 4.16
CA ALA A 147 14.72 -7.34 3.72
C ALA A 147 13.34 -7.71 3.21
N LEU A 148 13.27 -8.71 2.32
CA LEU A 148 12.02 -9.19 1.73
C LEU A 148 11.12 -9.88 2.75
N SER A 149 11.67 -10.60 3.72
CA SER A 149 10.94 -11.14 4.86
C SER A 149 10.28 -10.02 5.67
N SER A 150 10.98 -8.89 5.85
CA SER A 150 10.43 -7.71 6.51
C SER A 150 9.37 -7.01 5.68
N LEU A 151 9.54 -6.93 4.35
CA LEU A 151 8.52 -6.41 3.44
C LEU A 151 7.26 -7.29 3.44
N ALA A 152 7.41 -8.62 3.48
CA ALA A 152 6.28 -9.54 3.57
C ALA A 152 5.44 -9.32 4.84
N LYS A 153 6.07 -8.98 5.97
CA LYS A 153 5.34 -8.59 7.19
C LYS A 153 4.57 -7.28 6.99
N ILE A 154 5.20 -6.26 6.40
CA ILE A 154 4.54 -4.99 6.07
C ILE A 154 3.33 -5.22 5.15
N MET A 155 3.46 -6.04 4.11
CA MET A 155 2.36 -6.37 3.19
C MET A 155 1.17 -6.97 3.93
N ARG A 156 1.40 -8.00 4.76
CA ARG A 156 0.33 -8.62 5.57
C ARG A 156 -0.36 -7.61 6.48
N GLU A 157 0.39 -6.72 7.12
CA GLU A 157 -0.18 -5.68 7.97
C GLU A 157 -0.87 -4.55 7.17
N CYS A 158 -0.61 -4.41 5.86
CA CYS A 158 -1.38 -3.53 4.98
C CYS A 158 -2.70 -4.18 4.54
N TRP A 159 -2.76 -5.50 4.48
CA TRP A 159 -3.89 -6.28 3.97
C TRP A 159 -4.85 -6.80 5.04
N PHE A 160 -4.86 -6.21 6.23
CA PHE A 160 -5.91 -6.51 7.20
C PHE A 160 -7.29 -6.07 6.66
N GLN A 161 -8.28 -6.96 6.80
CA GLN A 161 -9.68 -6.67 6.47
C GLN A 161 -10.19 -5.46 7.25
N SER A 162 -9.91 -5.42 8.56
CA SER A 162 -10.22 -4.28 9.42
C SER A 162 -9.31 -3.08 9.13
N PRO A 163 -9.84 -1.94 8.63
CA PRO A 163 -9.00 -0.79 8.26
C PRO A 163 -8.18 -0.19 9.40
N PRO A 164 -8.70 -0.05 10.64
CA PRO A 164 -7.92 0.46 11.78
C PRO A 164 -6.70 -0.39 12.16
N ALA A 165 -6.73 -1.70 11.85
CA ALA A 165 -5.63 -2.62 12.15
C ALA A 165 -4.44 -2.45 11.19
N ARG A 166 -4.63 -1.75 10.06
CA ARG A 166 -3.56 -1.55 9.08
C ARG A 166 -2.45 -0.68 9.64
N LEU A 167 -1.28 -0.73 9.01
CA LEU A 167 -0.20 0.23 9.28
C LEU A 167 -0.57 1.65 8.84
N THR A 168 0.11 2.66 9.39
CA THR A 168 0.09 4.01 8.82
C THR A 168 1.27 4.20 7.87
N ALA A 169 1.15 5.10 6.88
CA ALA A 169 2.23 5.38 5.93
C ALA A 169 3.51 5.82 6.65
N LEU A 170 3.38 6.60 7.73
CA LEU A 170 4.50 7.00 8.57
C LEU A 170 5.16 5.81 9.27
N ARG A 171 4.39 4.86 9.79
CA ARG A 171 4.92 3.66 10.44
C ARG A 171 5.70 2.82 9.43
N ILE A 172 5.15 2.62 8.24
CA ILE A 172 5.83 1.96 7.11
C ILE A 172 7.15 2.67 6.80
N LYS A 173 7.12 3.99 6.58
CA LYS A 173 8.33 4.80 6.30
C LYS A 173 9.40 4.61 7.38
N LYS A 174 9.02 4.65 8.66
CA LYS A 174 9.95 4.43 9.78
C LYS A 174 10.56 3.03 9.74
N THR A 175 9.76 1.99 9.45
CA THR A 175 10.24 0.61 9.32
C THR A 175 11.20 0.44 8.14
N LEU A 176 10.83 0.94 6.95
CA LEU A 176 11.68 0.88 5.76
C LEU A 176 13.00 1.64 5.94
N LYS A 177 12.98 2.81 6.60
CA LYS A 177 14.20 3.56 6.93
C LYS A 177 15.12 2.76 7.87
N LYS A 178 14.56 2.08 8.88
CA LYS A 178 15.35 1.21 9.77
C LYS A 178 15.98 0.05 8.99
N LEU A 179 15.21 -0.62 8.12
CA LEU A 179 15.72 -1.69 7.27
C LEU A 179 16.87 -1.19 6.38
N SER A 180 16.68 -0.09 5.66
CA SER A 180 17.71 0.52 4.82
C SER A 180 18.99 0.80 5.59
N ASN A 181 18.88 1.38 6.79
CA ASN A 181 20.04 1.70 7.63
C ASN A 181 20.79 0.45 8.11
N SER A 182 20.10 -0.67 8.36
CA SER A 182 20.73 -1.93 8.75
C SER A 182 21.65 -2.49 7.67
N PHE A 183 21.39 -2.21 6.40
CA PHE A 183 22.26 -2.62 5.28
C PHE A 183 23.46 -1.70 5.07
N HIS A 184 23.44 -0.48 5.63
CA HIS A 184 24.50 0.52 5.47
C HIS A 184 25.50 0.54 6.64
N LYS A 185 25.29 -0.26 7.70
CA LYS A 185 26.30 -0.42 8.74
C LYS A 185 27.37 -1.41 8.24
N PRO A 186 28.66 -1.02 8.20
CA PRO A 186 29.72 -1.98 7.94
C PRO A 186 29.67 -3.07 9.02
N LYS A 187 29.79 -4.33 8.62
CA LYS A 187 30.02 -5.44 9.55
C LYS A 187 31.34 -5.13 10.25
N HIS A 188 31.31 -4.71 11.51
CA HIS A 188 32.51 -4.72 12.34
C HIS A 188 32.95 -6.18 12.44
N SER A 189 34.07 -6.51 11.79
CA SER A 189 34.81 -7.74 12.05
C SER A 189 35.17 -7.75 13.53
N PRO A 190 34.91 -8.83 14.29
CA PRO A 190 35.55 -8.97 15.59
C PRO A 190 37.06 -9.10 15.34
N ASN A 191 37.83 -8.19 15.94
CA ASN A 191 39.26 -8.36 16.07
C ASN A 191 39.48 -9.62 16.93
N PHE A 192 39.99 -10.68 16.31
CA PHE A 192 40.67 -11.76 17.00
C PHE A 192 42.16 -11.43 17.05
#